data_AF-A0A420YZ18-F1
#
_entry.id   AF-A0A420YZ18-F1
#
_cell.length_a   1.000
_cell.length_b   1.000
_cell.length_c   1.000
_cell.angle_alpha   90.00
_cell.angle_beta   90.00
_cell.angle_gamma   90.00
#
_symmetry.space_group_name_H-M   'P 1'
#
loop_
_entity.id
_entity.type
_entity.pdbx_description
1 polymer ?
#
loop_
_entity_poly.entity_id
_entity_poly.type
_entity_poly.pdbx_seq_one_letter_code
_entity_poly.pdbx_strand_id
1 'polypeptide(L)' 'MDILKLLQSRYTTKVYDLSFRLSEEQLATIKEVLRLSPSSINSQPWAFELIEDEALKSVLAEESR' A
#
# COMPACT_ATOMS: atom_id res chain seq x y z
N MET A 1 -4.08 15.64 13.45
CA MET A 1 -3.81 15.36 12.03
C MET A 1 -4.89 16.04 11.21
N ASP A 2 -4.51 16.85 10.22
CA ASP A 2 -5.46 17.44 9.27
C ASP A 2 -5.56 16.54 8.04
N ILE A 3 -6.69 15.84 7.92
CA ILE A 3 -6.93 14.88 6.84
C ILE A 3 -6.99 15.59 5.48
N LEU A 4 -7.60 16.77 5.42
CA LEU A 4 -7.72 17.52 4.16
C LEU A 4 -6.34 17.90 3.65
N LYS A 5 -5.48 18.43 4.52
CA LYS A 5 -4.11 18.79 4.17
C LYS A 5 -3.29 17.58 3.72
N LEU A 6 -3.44 16.43 4.39
CA LEU A 6 -2.75 15.19 4.01
C LEU A 6 -3.18 14.69 2.62
N LEU A 7 -4.47 14.73 2.33
CA LEU A 7 -5.01 14.30 1.04
C LEU A 7 -4.58 15.24 -0.10
N GLN A 8 -4.44 16.53 0.18
CA GLN A 8 -3.93 17.53 -0.77
C GLN A 8 -2.43 17.40 -1.03
N SER A 9 -1.63 17.03 -0.02
CA SER A 9 -0.17 16.89 -0.19
C SER A 9 0.25 15.56 -0.79
N ARG A 10 -0.65 14.57 -0.87
CA ARG A 10 -0.36 13.26 -1.47
C ARG A 10 -0.08 13.41 -2.97
N TYR A 11 0.98 12.76 -3.44
CA TYR A 11 1.32 12.63 -4.86
C TYR A 11 1.79 11.20 -5.19
N THR A 12 1.83 10.86 -6.49
CA THR A 12 2.35 9.57 -6.95
C THR A 12 3.87 9.54 -6.82
N THR A 13 4.38 8.68 -5.94
CA THR A 13 5.83 8.44 -5.80
C THR A 13 6.27 7.34 -6.76
N LYS A 14 7.36 7.55 -7.50
CA LYS A 14 7.91 6.57 -8.46
C LYS A 14 9.34 6.12 -8.15
N VAL A 15 9.99 6.81 -7.22
CA VAL A 15 11.36 6.52 -6.78
C VAL A 15 11.32 6.39 -5.26
N TYR A 16 11.84 5.27 -4.76
CA TYR A 16 11.84 4.92 -3.34
C TYR A 16 13.27 4.70 -2.86
N ASP A 17 13.50 4.92 -1.57
CA ASP A 17 14.76 4.56 -0.92
C ASP A 17 14.87 3.04 -0.78
N LEU A 18 15.86 2.44 -1.45
CA LEU A 18 16.09 0.99 -1.44
C LEU A 18 16.55 0.45 -0.09
N SER A 19 17.08 1.30 0.79
CA SER A 19 17.51 0.93 2.14
C SER A 19 16.36 0.90 3.14
N PHE A 20 15.26 1.58 2.84
CA PHE A 20 14.12 1.67 3.73
C PHE A 20 13.28 0.37 3.70
N ARG A 21 12.85 -0.09 4.87
CA ARG A 21 11.89 -1.18 5.04
C ARG A 21 10.84 -0.76 6.05
N LEU A 22 9.60 -1.17 5.81
CA LEU A 22 8.51 -0.97 6.76
C LEU A 22 8.75 -1.83 8.00
N SER A 23 8.48 -1.28 9.19
CA SER A 23 8.42 -2.08 10.40
C SER A 23 7.16 -2.98 10.40
N GLU A 24 7.14 -4.00 11.24
CA GLU A 24 5.98 -4.88 11.38
C GLU A 24 4.73 -4.09 11.80
N GLU A 25 4.88 -3.10 12.68
CA GLU A 25 3.78 -2.25 13.16
C GLU A 25 3.23 -1.35 12.04
N GLN A 26 4.12 -0.81 11.20
CA GLN A 26 3.70 -0.03 10.03
C GLN A 26 2.93 -0.90 9.04
N LEU A 27 3.42 -2.12 8.78
CA LEU A 27 2.74 -3.07 7.91
C LEU A 27 1.38 -3.50 8.47
N ALA A 28 1.28 -3.75 9.77
CA ALA A 28 0.02 -4.05 10.45
C ALA A 28 -0.96 -2.88 10.34
N THR A 29 -0.48 -1.65 10.51
CA THR A 29 -1.29 -0.44 10.35
C THR A 29 -1.85 -0.34 8.93
N ILE A 30 -1.03 -0.58 7.90
CA ILE A 30 -1.47 -0.57 6.49
C ILE A 30 -2.55 -1.63 6.26
N LYS A 31 -2.34 -2.87 6.73
CA LYS A 31 -3.33 -3.96 6.61
C LYS A 31 -4.67 -3.58 7.24
N GLU A 32 -4.63 -2.95 8.41
CA GLU A 32 -5.85 -2.53 9.12
C GLU A 32 -6.57 -1.38 8.40
N VAL A 33 -5.84 -0.41 7.86
CA VAL A 33 -6.42 0.66 7.03
C VAL A 33 -7.11 0.10 5.79
N LEU A 34 -6.48 -0.86 5.11
CA LEU A 34 -7.07 -1.55 3.95
C LEU A 34 -8.36 -2.28 4.34
N ARG A 35 -8.36 -3.01 5.46
CA ARG A 35 -9.53 -3.73 5.99
C ARG A 35 -10.70 -2.81 6.33
N LEU A 36 -10.41 -1.64 6.89
CA LEU A 36 -11.40 -0.65 7.33
C LEU A 36 -11.90 0.28 6.22
N SER A 37 -11.45 0.08 4.98
CA SER A 37 -11.96 0.86 3.85
C SER A 37 -13.47 0.67 3.71
N PRO A 38 -14.25 1.70 3.36
CA PRO A 38 -15.69 1.55 3.16
C PRO A 38 -15.96 0.72 1.89
N SER A 39 -16.96 -0.16 1.97
CA SER A 39 -17.51 -0.88 0.81
C SER A 39 -19.01 -0.68 0.73
N SER A 40 -19.55 -0.73 -0.50
CA SER A 40 -20.99 -0.82 -0.70
C SER A 40 -21.54 -1.99 0.10
N ILE A 41 -22.63 -1.75 0.86
CA ILE A 41 -23.31 -2.71 1.73
C ILE A 41 -22.39 -3.49 2.69
N ASN A 42 -21.19 -2.97 3.00
CA ASN A 42 -20.15 -3.66 3.76
C ASN A 42 -19.70 -5.02 3.18
N SER A 43 -19.78 -5.17 1.85
CA SER A 43 -19.44 -6.41 1.13
C SER A 43 -17.95 -6.79 1.19
N GLN A 44 -17.07 -5.82 1.44
CA GLN A 44 -15.61 -6.02 1.54
C GLN A 44 -15.02 -6.92 0.43
N PRO A 45 -15.29 -6.65 -0.86
CA PRO A 45 -15.00 -7.59 -1.95
C PRO A 45 -13.52 -7.59 -2.38
N TRP A 46 -12.63 -6.99 -1.60
CA TRP A 46 -11.22 -6.85 -1.93
C TRP A 46 -10.41 -8.06 -1.48
N ALA A 47 -9.43 -8.43 -2.32
CA ALA A 47 -8.30 -9.27 -1.94
C ALA A 47 -7.03 -8.43 -2.08
N PHE A 48 -6.13 -8.53 -1.10
CA PHE A 48 -4.87 -7.81 -1.09
C PHE A 48 -3.72 -8.82 -0.98
N GLU A 49 -2.85 -8.81 -1.98
CA GLU A 49 -1.59 -9.57 -1.96
C GLU A 49 -0.46 -8.62 -1.55
N LEU A 50 0.29 -8.98 -0.51
CA LEU A 50 1.45 -8.22 -0.06
C LEU A 50 2.73 -8.97 -0.48
N ILE A 51 3.47 -8.35 -1.37
CA ILE A 51 4.60 -9.00 -2.05
C ILE A 51 5.91 -8.53 -1.44
N GLU A 52 6.56 -9.44 -0.72
CA GLU A 52 7.88 -9.20 -0.11
C GLU A 52 9.02 -9.86 -0.90
N ASP A 53 8.73 -10.94 -1.64
CA ASP A 53 9.70 -11.67 -2.44
C ASP A 53 10.28 -10.82 -3.57
N GLU A 54 11.61 -10.64 -3.55
CA GLU A 54 12.30 -9.77 -4.50
C GLU A 54 12.31 -10.32 -5.93
N ALA A 55 12.31 -11.65 -6.11
CA ALA A 55 12.26 -12.25 -7.44
C ALA A 55 10.90 -11.98 -8.09
N LEU A 56 9.80 -12.18 -7.36
CA LEU A 56 8.44 -11.88 -7.81
C LEU A 56 8.25 -10.38 -8.06
N LYS A 57 8.79 -9.50 -7.22
CA LYS A 57 8.79 -8.05 -7.48
C LYS A 57 9.46 -7.70 -8.80
N SER A 58 10.60 -8.32 -9.10
CA SER A 58 11.31 -8.08 -10.36
C SER A 58 10.45 -8.47 -11.57
N VAL A 59 9.83 -9.65 -11.53
CA VAL A 59 8.93 -10.11 -12.60
C VAL A 59 7.75 -9.15 -12.80
N LEU A 60 7.07 -8.76 -11.72
CA LEU A 60 5.94 -7.83 -11.79
C LEU A 60 6.34 -6.43 -12.26
N ALA A 61 7.54 -5.97 -11.91
CA ALA A 61 8.05 -4.68 -12.35
C ALA A 61 8.34 -4.65 -13.86
N GLU A 62 8.78 -5.76 -14.46
CA GLU A 62 8.96 -5.88 -15.91
C GLU A 62 7.63 -5.83 -16.67
N GLU A 63 6.62 -6.52 -16.17
CA GLU A 63 5.26 -6.57 -16.77
C GLU A 63 4.49 -5.25 -16.60
N SER A 64 4.81 -4.45 -15.57
CA SER A 64 4.13 -3.18 -15.27
C SER A 64 4.66 -1.97 -16.06
N ARG A 65 5.59 -2.17 -17.00
CA ARG A 65 6.12 -1.11 -17.88
C ARG A 65 5.07 -0.59 -18.86
#